data_AF-A0A924RCC4-F1
#
_entry.id   AF-A0A924RCC4-F1
#
_cell.length_a   1.000
_cell.length_b   1.000
_cell.length_c   1.000
_cell.angle_alpha   90.00
_cell.angle_beta   90.00
_cell.angle_gamma   90.00
#
_symmetry.space_group_name_H-M   'P 1'
#
loop_
_entity.id
_entity.type
_entity.pdbx_description
1 polymer ?
#
loop_
_entity_poly.entity_id
_entity_poly.type
_entity_poly.pdbx_seq_one_letter_code
_entity_poly.pdbx_strand_id
1 'polypeptide(L)'
;DDPSQYVVVGSGKTATDACIWLLGRGVDPDAIGWVRPRDPWMLNRAVVQPDPAVYLKMVADIMSAAASGSSLDDVFLRLEEAGIMLRLDRSITPTMAKAPTLGTWELEQLRSITNVVRLGHIRSVSAARIDLADGEVAIAPDAIVVNCAADGLKNPPRMPIWRSDAITLQPVRAGFPCFGAALIGYVEATRDNDREKNRLCAPSSYGNSLGDWARMNVLGLRNSAAFGAEPDIKAWADGVALNPARVPPGHQRSAAFDDAGARLAVNVGPGLARLAELGA
;
A
#
# COMPACT_ATOMS: atom_id res chain seq x y z
N ASP A 1 -3.49 22.86 30.13
CA ASP A 1 -3.71 21.46 30.54
C ASP A 1 -3.81 20.60 29.31
N ASP A 2 -3.22 19.40 29.35
CA ASP A 2 -3.37 18.42 28.29
C ASP A 2 -4.80 17.84 28.33
N PRO A 3 -5.42 17.53 27.18
CA PRO A 3 -6.76 16.93 27.16
C PRO A 3 -6.75 15.55 27.82
N SER A 4 -7.85 15.19 28.46
CA SER A 4 -8.02 13.88 29.10
C SER A 4 -8.14 12.71 28.10
N GLN A 5 -8.47 13.01 26.84
CA GLN A 5 -8.66 12.01 25.79
C GLN A 5 -8.24 12.54 24.41
N TYR A 6 -7.64 11.65 23.61
CA TYR A 6 -7.41 11.86 22.19
C TYR A 6 -8.22 10.87 21.38
N VAL A 7 -8.94 11.33 20.35
CA VAL A 7 -9.67 10.46 19.43
C VAL A 7 -9.07 10.54 18.03
N VAL A 8 -8.37 9.49 17.60
CA VAL A 8 -7.78 9.41 16.26
C VAL A 8 -8.80 8.81 15.30
N VAL A 9 -9.07 9.50 14.20
CA VAL A 9 -10.07 9.09 13.21
C VAL A 9 -9.42 8.57 11.94
N GLY A 10 -9.77 7.36 11.54
CA GLY A 10 -9.25 6.70 10.35
C GLY A 10 -8.20 5.64 10.69
N SER A 11 -7.86 4.79 9.73
CA SER A 11 -6.95 3.65 9.93
C SER A 11 -5.83 3.60 8.88
N GLY A 12 -5.62 4.69 8.13
CA GLY A 12 -4.52 4.83 7.18
C GLY A 12 -3.20 5.23 7.84
N LYS A 13 -2.18 5.49 7.03
CA LYS A 13 -0.83 5.88 7.49
C LYS A 13 -0.83 7.10 8.40
N THR A 14 -1.60 8.14 8.06
CA THR A 14 -1.70 9.35 8.88
C THR A 14 -2.25 9.06 10.28
N ALA A 15 -3.22 8.16 10.39
CA ALA A 15 -3.79 7.77 11.67
C ALA A 15 -2.80 6.94 12.50
N THR A 16 -2.12 5.97 11.89
CA THR A 16 -1.08 5.22 12.60
C THR A 16 0.06 6.12 13.09
N ASP A 17 0.43 7.13 12.30
CA ASP A 17 1.51 8.05 12.66
C ASP A 17 1.09 8.99 13.78
N ALA A 18 -0.17 9.44 13.77
CA ALA A 18 -0.74 10.21 14.88
C ALA A 18 -0.74 9.38 16.18
N CYS A 19 -1.18 8.12 16.14
CA CYS A 19 -1.14 7.24 17.29
C CYS A 19 0.30 7.01 17.80
N ILE A 20 1.24 6.68 16.91
CA ILE A 20 2.66 6.49 17.29
C ILE A 20 3.25 7.77 17.87
N TRP A 21 2.91 8.92 17.31
CA TRP A 21 3.34 10.21 17.84
C TRP A 21 2.81 10.43 19.26
N LEU A 22 1.50 10.21 19.51
CA LEU A 22 0.90 10.34 20.84
C LEU A 22 1.56 9.41 21.86
N LEU A 23 1.72 8.13 21.51
CA LEU A 23 2.40 7.14 22.36
C LEU A 23 3.85 7.54 22.64
N GLY A 24 4.57 8.03 21.63
CA GLY A 24 5.94 8.55 21.77
C GLY A 24 6.05 9.82 22.62
N ARG A 25 4.93 10.53 22.84
CA ARG A 25 4.83 11.67 23.77
C ARG A 25 4.43 11.26 25.19
N GLY A 26 4.24 9.96 25.45
CA GLY A 26 3.87 9.44 26.76
C GLY A 26 2.37 9.50 27.06
N VAL A 27 1.52 9.70 26.05
CA VAL A 27 0.06 9.57 26.22
C VAL A 27 -0.26 8.13 26.57
N ASP A 28 -1.04 7.93 27.63
CA ASP A 28 -1.54 6.61 28.04
C ASP A 28 -2.36 5.99 26.88
N PRO A 29 -2.07 4.76 26.43
CA PRO A 29 -2.88 4.08 25.42
C PRO A 29 -4.38 4.05 25.73
N ASP A 30 -4.77 3.99 27.01
CA ASP A 30 -6.18 3.99 27.41
C ASP A 30 -6.87 5.35 27.22
N ALA A 31 -6.09 6.44 27.14
CA ALA A 31 -6.57 7.77 26.81
C ALA A 31 -6.75 7.99 25.29
N ILE A 32 -6.38 7.00 24.45
CA ILE A 32 -6.49 7.08 22.99
C ILE A 32 -7.70 6.27 22.51
N GLY A 33 -8.75 6.95 22.05
CA GLY A 33 -9.82 6.33 21.27
C GLY A 33 -9.45 6.26 19.79
N TRP A 34 -9.62 5.10 19.15
CA TRP A 34 -9.27 4.94 17.74
C TRP A 34 -10.48 4.53 16.90
N VAL A 35 -11.02 5.47 16.11
CA VAL A 35 -12.14 5.21 15.20
C VAL A 35 -11.63 4.57 13.92
N ARG A 36 -11.83 3.26 13.79
CA ARG A 36 -11.38 2.42 12.67
C ARG A 36 -12.58 1.77 11.96
N PRO A 37 -13.28 2.49 11.06
CA PRO A 37 -14.44 1.94 10.36
C PRO A 37 -14.11 0.73 9.46
N ARG A 38 -12.87 0.65 8.97
CA ARG A 38 -12.32 -0.51 8.29
C ARG A 38 -10.92 -0.79 8.80
N ASP A 39 -10.63 -2.03 9.14
CA ASP A 39 -9.26 -2.45 9.42
C ASP A 39 -8.45 -2.56 8.11
N PRO A 40 -7.18 -2.09 8.11
CA PRO A 40 -6.26 -2.18 6.99
C PRO A 40 -5.39 -3.43 7.04
N TRP A 41 -5.08 -3.99 5.88
CA TRP A 41 -3.82 -4.65 5.63
C TRP A 41 -2.72 -3.61 5.39
N MET A 42 -1.57 -3.78 6.05
CA MET A 42 -0.41 -2.90 5.94
C MET A 42 0.80 -3.68 5.44
N LEU A 43 1.63 -3.06 4.60
CA LEU A 43 2.81 -3.69 4.04
C LEU A 43 3.96 -3.61 5.06
N ASN A 44 4.63 -4.72 5.35
CA ASN A 44 5.73 -4.71 6.29
C ASN A 44 6.91 -3.90 5.73
N ARG A 45 7.29 -2.83 6.44
CA ARG A 45 8.39 -1.94 6.01
C ARG A 45 9.71 -2.70 5.83
N ALA A 46 9.94 -3.77 6.58
CA ALA A 46 11.19 -4.55 6.51
C ALA A 46 11.41 -5.22 5.15
N VAL A 47 10.34 -5.53 4.39
CA VAL A 47 10.44 -6.19 3.08
C VAL A 47 10.36 -5.22 1.91
N VAL A 48 10.15 -3.93 2.20
CA VAL A 48 10.14 -2.83 1.21
C VAL A 48 11.39 -1.98 1.40
N GLN A 49 12.54 -2.58 1.10
CA GLN A 49 13.84 -1.91 1.20
C GLN A 49 14.46 -1.76 -0.19
N PRO A 50 15.26 -0.71 -0.41
CA PRO A 50 15.98 -0.49 -1.66
C PRO A 50 17.20 -1.43 -1.82
N ASP A 51 17.05 -2.68 -1.38
CA ASP A 51 17.99 -3.77 -1.56
C ASP A 51 17.39 -4.76 -2.59
N PRO A 52 18.12 -5.08 -3.69
CA PRO A 52 17.58 -5.93 -4.75
C PRO A 52 17.12 -7.31 -4.28
N ALA A 53 17.84 -7.95 -3.35
CA ALA A 53 17.49 -9.28 -2.87
C ALA A 53 16.23 -9.24 -2.00
N VAL A 54 16.15 -8.25 -1.10
CA VAL A 54 14.97 -8.05 -0.23
C VAL A 54 13.72 -7.77 -1.06
N TYR A 55 13.81 -6.83 -2.01
CA TYR A 55 12.66 -6.47 -2.83
C TYR A 55 12.22 -7.61 -3.74
N LEU A 56 13.16 -8.29 -4.41
CA LEU A 56 12.85 -9.41 -5.30
C LEU A 56 12.21 -10.57 -4.53
N LYS A 57 12.70 -10.86 -3.32
CA LYS A 57 12.10 -11.86 -2.42
C LYS A 57 10.65 -11.51 -2.08
N MET A 58 10.38 -10.25 -1.72
CA MET A 58 9.00 -9.80 -1.44
C MET A 58 8.08 -10.05 -2.64
N VAL A 59 8.51 -9.71 -3.85
CA VAL A 59 7.70 -9.93 -5.06
C VAL A 59 7.50 -11.43 -5.32
N ALA A 60 8.53 -12.26 -5.14
CA ALA A 60 8.43 -13.72 -5.26
C ALA A 60 7.43 -14.31 -4.26
N ASP A 61 7.48 -13.87 -2.99
CA ASP A 61 6.57 -14.30 -1.94
C ASP A 61 5.12 -13.88 -2.24
N ILE A 62 4.91 -12.67 -2.77
CA ILE A 62 3.58 -12.21 -3.20
C ILE A 62 3.02 -13.10 -4.31
N MET A 63 3.82 -13.40 -5.34
CA MET A 63 3.38 -14.24 -6.46
C MET A 63 3.14 -15.68 -6.03
N SER A 64 3.95 -16.21 -5.11
CA SER A 64 3.76 -17.55 -4.56
C SER A 64 2.48 -17.66 -3.72
N ALA A 65 2.24 -16.69 -2.83
CA ALA A 65 1.01 -16.62 -2.03
C ALA A 65 -0.23 -16.50 -2.91
N ALA A 66 -0.15 -15.68 -3.96
CA ALA A 66 -1.21 -15.56 -4.95
C ALA A 66 -1.48 -16.87 -5.68
N ALA A 67 -0.43 -17.54 -6.19
CA ALA A 67 -0.57 -18.77 -6.96
C ALA A 67 -1.22 -19.91 -6.16
N SER A 68 -0.98 -19.97 -4.85
CA SER A 68 -1.55 -20.98 -3.95
C SER A 68 -2.87 -20.57 -3.29
N GLY A 69 -3.30 -19.32 -3.43
CA GLY A 69 -4.46 -18.78 -2.73
C GLY A 69 -5.80 -19.12 -3.39
N SER A 70 -6.75 -19.59 -2.58
CA SER A 70 -8.11 -19.94 -3.01
C SER A 70 -9.05 -18.73 -3.08
N SER A 71 -8.83 -17.69 -2.27
CA SER A 71 -9.56 -16.42 -2.24
C SER A 71 -8.61 -15.27 -1.92
N LEU A 72 -9.07 -14.02 -2.04
CA LEU A 72 -8.24 -12.87 -1.62
C LEU A 72 -7.95 -12.88 -0.12
N ASP A 73 -8.90 -13.28 0.73
CA ASP A 73 -8.65 -13.41 2.17
C ASP A 73 -7.55 -14.44 2.45
N ASP A 74 -7.60 -15.61 1.79
CA ASP A 74 -6.56 -16.64 1.89
C ASP A 74 -5.19 -16.11 1.41
N VAL A 75 -5.15 -15.39 0.28
CA VAL A 75 -3.92 -14.74 -0.19
C VAL A 75 -3.35 -13.80 0.88
N PHE A 76 -4.17 -12.92 1.46
CA PHE A 76 -3.70 -11.97 2.46
C PHE A 76 -3.26 -12.63 3.78
N LEU A 77 -3.92 -13.71 4.21
CA LEU A 77 -3.48 -14.50 5.35
C LEU A 77 -2.12 -15.17 5.09
N ARG A 78 -1.91 -15.73 3.89
CA ARG A 78 -0.60 -16.26 3.48
C ARG A 78 0.48 -15.18 3.43
N LEU A 79 0.11 -13.97 2.97
CA LEU A 79 1.02 -12.83 2.99
C LEU A 79 1.36 -12.40 4.43
N GLU A 80 0.44 -12.54 5.38
CA GLU A 80 0.73 -12.33 6.80
C GLU A 80 1.70 -13.38 7.34
N GLU A 81 1.44 -14.66 7.07
CA GLU A 81 2.31 -15.77 7.47
C GLU A 81 3.74 -15.62 6.90
N ALA A 82 3.85 -15.13 5.66
CA ALA A 82 5.12 -14.81 5.02
C ALA A 82 5.78 -13.52 5.53
N GLY A 83 5.13 -12.79 6.45
CA GLY A 83 5.62 -11.52 7.00
C GLY A 83 5.59 -10.34 6.02
N ILE A 84 4.87 -10.46 4.91
CA ILE A 84 4.72 -9.42 3.89
C ILE A 84 3.63 -8.43 4.30
N MET A 85 2.47 -8.92 4.72
CA MET A 85 1.37 -8.10 5.19
C MET A 85 1.24 -8.16 6.71
N LEU A 86 0.76 -7.09 7.30
CA LEU A 86 0.53 -6.94 8.73
C LEU A 86 -0.93 -6.52 8.95
N ARG A 87 -1.54 -7.05 10.01
CA ARG A 87 -2.83 -6.60 10.52
C ARG A 87 -2.70 -6.16 11.97
N LEU A 88 -3.38 -5.06 12.30
CA LEU A 88 -3.35 -4.46 13.64
C LEU A 88 -4.00 -5.41 14.66
N ASP A 89 -5.17 -5.94 14.32
CA ASP A 89 -5.98 -6.82 15.16
C ASP A 89 -6.18 -8.15 14.44
N ARG A 90 -5.72 -9.25 15.04
CA ARG A 90 -5.82 -10.59 14.44
C ARG A 90 -7.20 -11.23 14.59
N SER A 91 -8.08 -10.66 15.41
CA SER A 91 -9.46 -11.12 15.57
C SER A 91 -10.38 -10.59 14.46
N ILE A 92 -9.93 -9.60 13.70
CA ILE A 92 -10.69 -8.97 12.62
C ILE A 92 -10.04 -9.27 11.27
N THR A 93 -10.85 -9.67 10.29
CA THR A 93 -10.42 -9.78 8.90
C THR A 93 -10.46 -8.38 8.24
N PRO A 94 -9.31 -7.81 7.86
CA PRO A 94 -9.28 -6.47 7.27
C PRO A 94 -9.91 -6.44 5.87
N THR A 95 -10.71 -5.42 5.60
CA THR A 95 -11.37 -5.22 4.29
C THR A 95 -10.72 -4.13 3.45
N MET A 96 -9.79 -3.37 4.03
CA MET A 96 -9.06 -2.30 3.35
C MET A 96 -7.64 -2.74 2.99
N ALA A 97 -7.24 -2.56 1.73
CA ALA A 97 -5.89 -2.82 1.26
C ALA A 97 -5.34 -1.64 0.44
N LYS A 98 -5.29 -0.46 1.07
CA LYS A 98 -4.43 0.65 0.62
C LYS A 98 -2.93 0.32 0.82
N ALA A 99 -2.64 -0.65 1.70
CA ALA A 99 -1.32 -1.23 2.00
C ALA A 99 -0.21 -0.19 2.29
N PRO A 100 -0.45 0.80 3.19
CA PRO A 100 0.64 1.66 3.64
C PRO A 100 1.71 0.83 4.37
N THR A 101 2.95 1.32 4.40
CA THR A 101 4.02 0.60 5.09
C THR A 101 3.97 0.79 6.60
N LEU A 102 4.13 -0.29 7.35
CA LEU A 102 4.22 -0.30 8.82
C LEU A 102 5.40 -1.17 9.27
N GLY A 103 6.18 -0.69 10.24
CA GLY A 103 7.20 -1.47 10.93
C GLY A 103 6.60 -2.32 12.04
N THR A 104 7.25 -3.44 12.37
CA THR A 104 6.80 -4.33 13.45
C THR A 104 6.82 -3.64 14.82
N TRP A 105 7.78 -2.76 15.07
CA TRP A 105 7.83 -1.95 16.29
C TRP A 105 6.65 -0.96 16.39
N GLU A 106 6.18 -0.39 15.27
CA GLU A 106 4.97 0.44 15.25
C GLU A 106 3.75 -0.43 15.51
N LEU A 107 3.69 -1.61 14.89
CA LEU A 107 2.59 -2.56 15.10
C LEU A 107 2.44 -2.96 16.56
N GLU A 108 3.53 -3.24 17.26
CA GLU A 108 3.54 -3.57 18.68
C GLU A 108 2.99 -2.44 19.54
N GLN A 109 3.41 -1.19 19.29
CA GLN A 109 2.88 -0.02 19.99
C GLN A 109 1.41 0.23 19.66
N LEU A 110 1.00 0.18 18.39
CA LEU A 110 -0.39 0.40 17.99
C LEU A 110 -1.35 -0.63 18.58
N ARG A 111 -0.86 -1.83 18.92
CA ARG A 111 -1.65 -2.88 19.58
C ARG A 111 -1.91 -2.64 21.06
N SER A 112 -1.20 -1.70 21.71
CA SER A 112 -1.52 -1.31 23.08
C SER A 112 -2.79 -0.46 23.15
N ILE A 113 -3.20 0.17 22.04
CA ILE A 113 -4.45 0.94 21.95
C ILE A 113 -5.61 -0.03 21.78
N THR A 114 -6.34 -0.28 22.87
CA THR A 114 -7.46 -1.24 22.90
C THR A 114 -8.82 -0.57 22.69
N ASN A 115 -8.95 0.71 23.00
CA ASN A 115 -10.18 1.48 22.81
C ASN A 115 -10.42 1.79 21.33
N VAL A 116 -11.02 0.83 20.63
CA VAL A 116 -11.22 0.86 19.18
C VAL A 116 -12.70 0.88 18.84
N VAL A 117 -13.11 1.90 18.07
CA VAL A 117 -14.50 2.08 17.64
C VAL A 117 -14.65 1.66 16.18
N ARG A 118 -15.57 0.71 15.91
CA ARG A 118 -15.88 0.16 14.58
C ARG A 118 -17.35 0.34 14.19
N LEU A 119 -17.90 1.53 14.43
CA LEU A 119 -19.32 1.86 14.17
C LEU A 119 -19.52 2.64 12.86
N GLY A 120 -18.69 2.35 11.86
CA GLY A 120 -18.73 3.02 10.56
C GLY A 120 -18.18 4.45 10.58
N HIS A 121 -18.49 5.22 9.53
CA HIS A 121 -17.95 6.56 9.32
C HIS A 121 -18.57 7.60 10.28
N ILE A 122 -17.77 8.55 10.75
CA ILE A 122 -18.26 9.69 11.54
C ILE A 122 -19.21 10.53 10.68
N ARG A 123 -20.36 10.88 11.24
CA ARG A 123 -21.35 11.81 10.69
C ARG A 123 -21.21 13.20 11.31
N SER A 124 -21.04 13.26 12.63
CA SER A 124 -20.88 14.52 13.36
C SER A 124 -20.06 14.33 14.63
N VAL A 125 -19.46 15.42 15.12
CA VAL A 125 -18.72 15.48 16.39
C VAL A 125 -19.29 16.64 17.21
N SER A 126 -19.59 16.35 18.47
CA SER A 126 -20.01 17.33 19.48
C SER A 126 -19.07 17.26 20.70
N ALA A 127 -19.25 18.14 21.68
CA ALA A 127 -18.33 18.25 22.82
C ALA A 127 -18.13 16.94 23.59
N ALA A 128 -19.16 16.11 23.76
CA ALA A 128 -19.10 14.88 24.56
C ALA A 128 -19.51 13.62 23.80
N ARG A 129 -19.68 13.71 22.48
CA ARG A 129 -20.18 12.59 21.66
C ARG A 129 -19.73 12.65 20.21
N ILE A 130 -19.45 11.49 19.64
CA ILE A 130 -19.28 11.28 18.19
C ILE A 130 -20.47 10.47 17.67
N ASP A 131 -21.15 11.01 16.66
CA ASP A 131 -22.19 10.30 15.93
C ASP A 131 -21.55 9.59 14.73
N LEU A 132 -21.73 8.28 14.62
CA LEU A 132 -21.20 7.45 13.54
C LEU A 132 -22.34 6.84 12.71
N ALA A 133 -21.99 6.10 11.65
CA ALA A 133 -22.96 5.50 10.76
C ALA A 133 -23.87 4.49 11.47
N ASP A 134 -23.27 3.69 12.35
CA ASP A 134 -23.88 2.52 12.98
C ASP A 134 -24.01 2.66 14.51
N GLY A 135 -23.93 3.89 15.03
CA GLY A 135 -24.11 4.17 16.45
C GLY A 135 -23.45 5.47 16.91
N GLU A 136 -23.31 5.63 18.22
CA GLU A 136 -22.69 6.78 18.85
C GLU A 136 -21.70 6.33 19.92
N VAL A 137 -20.70 7.16 20.20
CA VAL A 137 -19.72 6.94 21.27
C VAL A 137 -19.55 8.21 22.08
N ALA A 138 -19.59 8.07 23.41
CA ALA A 138 -19.27 9.14 24.33
C ALA A 138 -17.75 9.42 24.31
N ILE A 139 -17.39 10.70 24.35
CA ILE A 139 -16.01 11.18 24.48
C ILE A 139 -15.94 12.17 25.64
N ALA A 140 -14.75 12.36 26.19
CA ALA A 140 -14.54 13.37 27.22
C ALA A 140 -14.88 14.78 26.68
N PRO A 141 -15.49 15.67 27.50
CA PRO A 141 -15.84 17.03 27.07
C PRO A 141 -14.67 17.88 26.54
N ASP A 142 -13.44 17.54 26.96
CA ASP A 142 -12.18 18.19 26.56
C ASP A 142 -11.39 17.38 25.52
N ALA A 143 -11.97 16.31 24.96
CA ALA A 143 -11.29 15.43 24.02
C ALA A 143 -10.85 16.17 22.75
N ILE A 144 -9.64 15.87 22.28
CA ILE A 144 -9.16 16.33 20.97
C ILE A 144 -9.43 15.25 19.92
N VAL A 145 -10.21 15.59 18.91
CA VAL A 145 -10.46 14.72 17.75
C VAL A 145 -9.44 15.02 16.65
N VAL A 146 -8.56 14.06 16.40
CA VAL A 146 -7.53 14.12 15.36
C VAL A 146 -8.07 13.48 14.08
N ASN A 147 -8.49 14.31 13.12
CA ASN A 147 -9.04 13.84 11.87
C ASN A 147 -7.97 13.37 10.87
N CYS A 148 -7.75 12.07 10.78
CA CYS A 148 -6.84 11.43 9.81
C CYS A 148 -7.59 10.66 8.70
N ALA A 149 -8.88 10.95 8.49
CA ALA A 149 -9.74 10.21 7.55
C ALA A 149 -9.88 10.85 6.16
N ALA A 150 -9.06 11.85 5.84
CA ALA A 150 -9.04 12.48 4.52
C ALA A 150 -8.68 11.47 3.41
N ASP A 151 -9.40 11.53 2.28
CA ASP A 151 -9.10 10.71 1.11
C ASP A 151 -8.00 11.34 0.25
N GLY A 152 -6.74 11.15 0.66
CA GLY A 152 -5.58 11.77 0.01
C GLY A 152 -5.26 11.16 -1.37
N LEU A 153 -5.43 9.85 -1.54
CA LEU A 153 -5.17 9.15 -2.81
C LEU A 153 -6.49 8.65 -3.40
N LYS A 154 -7.04 9.43 -4.33
CA LYS A 154 -8.30 9.16 -5.02
C LYS A 154 -8.14 8.04 -6.06
N ASN A 155 -9.23 7.36 -6.39
CA ASN A 155 -9.29 6.30 -7.39
C ASN A 155 -10.14 6.73 -8.61
N PRO A 156 -9.69 7.68 -9.44
CA PRO A 156 -10.41 8.05 -10.65
C PRO A 156 -10.41 6.90 -11.68
N PRO A 157 -11.32 6.92 -12.67
CA PRO A 157 -11.28 5.99 -13.80
C PRO A 157 -9.93 6.05 -14.52
N ARG A 158 -9.43 4.89 -14.93
CA ARG A 158 -8.18 4.80 -15.69
C ARG A 158 -8.39 5.28 -17.12
N MET A 159 -7.49 6.13 -17.59
CA MET A 159 -7.48 6.62 -18.97
C MET A 159 -6.05 6.70 -19.51
N PRO A 160 -5.82 6.76 -20.83
CA PRO A 160 -4.48 6.97 -21.37
C PRO A 160 -3.80 8.17 -20.70
N ILE A 161 -2.51 8.02 -20.36
CA ILE A 161 -1.72 9.07 -19.72
C ILE A 161 -1.50 10.21 -20.71
N TRP A 162 -1.15 9.89 -21.95
CA TRP A 162 -1.04 10.88 -23.02
C TRP A 162 -2.28 10.86 -23.90
N ARG A 163 -2.88 12.03 -24.07
CA ARG A 163 -3.92 12.35 -25.04
C ARG A 163 -3.48 13.57 -25.82
N SER A 164 -4.14 13.82 -26.94
CA SER A 164 -3.84 14.97 -27.81
C SER A 164 -3.92 16.33 -27.12
N ASP A 165 -4.69 16.45 -26.05
CA ASP A 165 -4.99 17.71 -25.35
C ASP A 165 -4.33 17.83 -23.97
N ALA A 166 -3.89 16.71 -23.36
CA ALA A 166 -3.37 16.72 -21.99
C ALA A 166 -2.55 15.47 -21.65
N ILE A 167 -1.66 15.63 -20.66
CA ILE A 167 -1.02 14.52 -19.95
C ILE A 167 -1.73 14.33 -18.61
N THR A 168 -2.49 13.24 -18.47
CA THR A 168 -3.21 12.89 -17.24
C THR A 168 -2.35 11.98 -16.36
N LEU A 169 -1.68 12.58 -15.38
CA LEU A 169 -0.85 11.85 -14.40
C LEU A 169 -1.68 10.84 -13.61
N GLN A 170 -1.31 9.57 -13.74
CA GLN A 170 -1.92 8.43 -13.05
C GLN A 170 -0.84 7.45 -12.58
N PRO A 171 -1.12 6.60 -11.58
CA PRO A 171 -0.19 5.56 -11.17
C PRO A 171 0.16 4.65 -12.36
N VAL A 172 1.44 4.36 -12.58
CA VAL A 172 1.92 3.39 -13.58
C VAL A 172 2.46 2.14 -12.89
N ARG A 173 3.09 2.32 -11.72
CA ARG A 173 3.69 1.26 -10.91
C ARG A 173 2.87 1.02 -9.65
N ALA A 174 2.50 -0.24 -9.39
CA ALA A 174 1.84 -0.66 -8.16
C ALA A 174 2.63 -0.22 -6.92
N GLY A 175 2.01 0.51 -5.99
CA GLY A 175 2.60 0.91 -4.71
C GLY A 175 3.70 1.98 -4.75
N PHE A 176 4.20 2.37 -5.92
CA PHE A 176 5.34 3.30 -6.05
C PHE A 176 5.01 4.46 -7.02
N PRO A 177 4.11 5.38 -6.62
CA PRO A 177 3.64 6.46 -7.49
C PRO A 177 4.77 7.42 -7.91
N CYS A 178 5.74 7.71 -7.03
CA CYS A 178 6.84 8.62 -7.34
C CYS A 178 7.74 8.07 -8.46
N PHE A 179 8.04 6.76 -8.45
CA PHE A 179 8.75 6.13 -9.56
C PHE A 179 7.91 6.13 -10.83
N GLY A 180 6.60 5.85 -10.73
CA GLY A 180 5.69 5.93 -11.87
C GLY A 180 5.70 7.33 -12.52
N ALA A 181 5.67 8.40 -11.73
CA ALA A 181 5.77 9.77 -12.22
C ALA A 181 7.12 10.07 -12.89
N ALA A 182 8.23 9.59 -12.32
CA ALA A 182 9.55 9.74 -12.92
C ALA A 182 9.64 9.00 -14.27
N LEU A 183 9.05 7.80 -14.37
CA LEU A 183 8.99 7.02 -15.60
C LEU A 183 8.17 7.74 -16.68
N ILE A 184 7.03 8.35 -16.33
CA ILE A 184 6.24 9.19 -17.25
C ILE A 184 7.12 10.32 -17.80
N GLY A 185 7.86 11.02 -16.95
CA GLY A 185 8.77 12.09 -17.39
C GLY A 185 9.90 11.60 -18.30
N TYR A 186 10.50 10.45 -17.99
CA TYR A 186 11.52 9.84 -18.85
C TYR A 186 10.96 9.46 -20.23
N VAL A 187 9.81 8.79 -20.25
CA VAL A 187 9.16 8.35 -21.50
C VAL A 187 8.69 9.54 -22.34
N GLU A 188 8.21 10.61 -21.70
CA GLU A 188 7.89 11.87 -22.38
C GLU A 188 9.11 12.46 -23.09
N ALA A 189 10.28 12.42 -22.45
CA ALA A 189 11.51 12.99 -22.99
C ALA A 189 12.21 12.12 -24.05
N THR A 190 11.83 10.86 -24.22
CA THR A 190 12.59 9.87 -25.01
C THR A 190 11.78 9.16 -26.09
N ARG A 191 10.48 9.44 -26.19
CA ARG A 191 9.58 8.83 -27.18
C ARG A 191 8.75 9.92 -27.86
N ASP A 192 8.52 9.79 -29.15
CA ASP A 192 7.85 10.83 -29.95
C ASP A 192 6.35 10.57 -30.18
N ASN A 193 5.84 9.42 -29.76
CA ASN A 193 4.50 8.95 -30.11
C ASN A 193 3.70 8.52 -28.88
N ASP A 194 2.54 9.14 -28.67
CA ASP A 194 1.64 8.86 -27.55
C ASP A 194 1.16 7.41 -27.48
N ARG A 195 1.00 6.72 -28.61
CA ARG A 195 0.65 5.29 -28.60
C ARG A 195 1.76 4.47 -27.92
N GLU A 196 3.01 4.80 -28.22
CA GLU A 196 4.16 4.12 -27.65
C GLU A 196 4.36 4.51 -26.18
N LYS A 197 4.22 5.79 -25.85
CA LYS A 197 4.25 6.27 -24.47
C LYS A 197 3.20 5.55 -23.60
N ASN A 198 1.97 5.44 -24.09
CA ASN A 198 0.88 4.72 -23.40
C ASN A 198 1.09 3.20 -23.33
N ARG A 199 1.81 2.59 -24.28
CA ARG A 199 2.21 1.17 -24.19
C ARG A 199 3.18 0.95 -23.02
N LEU A 200 4.13 1.86 -22.85
CA LEU A 200 5.17 1.78 -21.82
C LEU A 200 4.70 2.21 -20.43
N CYS A 201 3.75 3.14 -20.37
CA CYS A 201 3.18 3.63 -19.12
C CYS A 201 1.65 3.54 -19.12
N ALA A 202 1.12 2.33 -19.31
CA ALA A 202 -0.32 2.14 -19.19
C ALA A 202 -0.81 2.50 -17.77
N PRO A 203 -1.99 3.12 -17.60
CA PRO A 203 -2.51 3.51 -16.30
C PRO A 203 -2.79 2.29 -15.42
N SER A 204 -2.45 2.40 -14.15
CA SER A 204 -2.82 1.51 -13.05
C SER A 204 -3.77 2.26 -12.09
N SER A 205 -3.99 1.72 -10.89
CA SER A 205 -4.84 2.33 -9.84
C SER A 205 -4.19 2.14 -8.46
N TYR A 206 -4.66 2.90 -7.46
CA TYR A 206 -4.31 2.61 -6.08
C TYR A 206 -5.13 1.43 -5.54
N GLY A 207 -4.67 0.82 -4.45
CA GLY A 207 -5.46 -0.13 -3.68
C GLY A 207 -6.50 0.60 -2.82
N ASN A 208 -7.58 -0.09 -2.49
CA ASN A 208 -8.57 0.34 -1.50
C ASN A 208 -9.26 -0.86 -0.85
N SER A 209 -9.84 -1.75 -1.65
CA SER A 209 -10.26 -3.10 -1.24
C SER A 209 -9.19 -4.15 -1.57
N LEU A 210 -9.38 -5.39 -1.13
CA LEU A 210 -8.52 -6.52 -1.53
C LEU A 210 -8.49 -6.69 -3.06
N GLY A 211 -9.66 -6.54 -3.72
CA GLY A 211 -9.78 -6.65 -5.16
C GLY A 211 -9.06 -5.51 -5.90
N ASP A 212 -9.16 -4.27 -5.39
CA ASP A 212 -8.39 -3.15 -5.93
C ASP A 212 -6.88 -3.38 -5.79
N TRP A 213 -6.43 -3.94 -4.68
CA TRP A 213 -5.02 -4.29 -4.47
C TRP A 213 -4.55 -5.38 -5.44
N ALA A 214 -5.37 -6.40 -5.69
CA ALA A 214 -5.05 -7.44 -6.68
C ALA A 214 -4.95 -6.85 -8.09
N ARG A 215 -5.93 -6.03 -8.51
CA ARG A 215 -5.92 -5.31 -9.80
C ARG A 215 -4.72 -4.38 -9.94
N MET A 216 -4.39 -3.62 -8.89
CA MET A 216 -3.21 -2.75 -8.84
C MET A 216 -1.93 -3.56 -9.13
N ASN A 217 -1.74 -4.71 -8.47
CA ASN A 217 -0.56 -5.56 -8.67
C ASN A 217 -0.51 -6.16 -10.07
N VAL A 218 -1.65 -6.63 -10.59
CA VAL A 218 -1.73 -7.20 -11.96
C VAL A 218 -1.31 -6.18 -13.01
N LEU A 219 -1.87 -4.97 -12.95
CA LEU A 219 -1.53 -3.89 -13.86
C LEU A 219 -0.08 -3.45 -13.68
N GLY A 220 0.37 -3.27 -12.43
CA GLY A 220 1.73 -2.85 -12.13
C GLY A 220 2.81 -3.84 -12.57
N LEU A 221 2.58 -5.15 -12.48
CA LEU A 221 3.50 -6.18 -12.97
C LEU A 221 3.55 -6.21 -14.50
N ARG A 222 2.39 -6.13 -15.17
CA ARG A 222 2.33 -6.05 -16.64
C ARG A 222 3.07 -4.81 -17.16
N ASN A 223 2.85 -3.65 -16.53
CA ASN A 223 3.55 -2.42 -16.87
C ASN A 223 5.07 -2.57 -16.64
N SER A 224 5.47 -3.20 -15.54
CA SER A 224 6.89 -3.44 -15.24
C SER A 224 7.58 -4.34 -16.26
N ALA A 225 6.87 -5.35 -16.77
CA ALA A 225 7.36 -6.15 -17.88
C ALA A 225 7.46 -5.31 -19.18
N ALA A 226 6.46 -4.48 -19.46
CA ALA A 226 6.43 -3.67 -20.69
C ALA A 226 7.57 -2.65 -20.77
N PHE A 227 7.77 -1.83 -19.73
CA PHE A 227 8.86 -0.85 -19.73
C PHE A 227 10.23 -1.50 -19.46
N GLY A 228 10.26 -2.61 -18.71
CA GLY A 228 11.51 -3.32 -18.40
C GLY A 228 12.09 -4.10 -19.59
N ALA A 229 11.29 -4.32 -20.64
CA ALA A 229 11.74 -4.92 -21.89
C ALA A 229 12.51 -3.93 -22.78
N GLU A 230 12.39 -2.62 -22.55
CA GLU A 230 13.12 -1.59 -23.27
C GLU A 230 14.53 -1.41 -22.67
N PRO A 231 15.62 -1.65 -23.42
CA PRO A 231 16.97 -1.63 -22.86
C PRO A 231 17.38 -0.27 -22.26
N ASP A 232 16.98 0.83 -22.88
CA ASP A 232 17.30 2.19 -22.40
C ASP A 232 16.53 2.51 -21.11
N ILE A 233 15.24 2.18 -21.05
CA ILE A 233 14.43 2.37 -19.83
C ILE A 233 14.94 1.46 -18.71
N LYS A 234 15.30 0.21 -18.99
CA LYS A 234 15.86 -0.71 -17.99
C LYS A 234 17.15 -0.16 -17.40
N ALA A 235 18.08 0.27 -18.24
CA ALA A 235 19.36 0.85 -17.82
C ALA A 235 19.16 2.10 -16.97
N TRP A 236 18.23 2.99 -17.36
CA TRP A 236 17.87 4.16 -16.56
C TRP A 236 17.22 3.76 -15.24
N ALA A 237 16.21 2.89 -15.25
CA ALA A 237 15.44 2.50 -14.08
C ALA A 237 16.28 1.77 -13.02
N ASP A 238 17.35 1.07 -13.43
CA ASP A 238 18.33 0.46 -12.52
C ASP A 238 19.19 1.49 -11.76
N GLY A 239 19.34 2.70 -12.31
CA GLY A 239 20.05 3.82 -11.69
C GLY A 239 19.15 4.74 -10.85
N VAL A 240 17.83 4.62 -10.92
CA VAL A 240 16.89 5.55 -10.29
C VAL A 240 16.59 5.13 -8.85
N ALA A 241 16.98 5.95 -7.87
CA ALA A 241 16.76 5.67 -6.44
C ALA A 241 15.28 5.49 -6.05
N LEU A 242 14.35 6.12 -6.80
CA LEU A 242 12.91 5.97 -6.60
C LEU A 242 12.39 4.57 -6.98
N ASN A 243 13.12 3.84 -7.83
CA ASN A 243 12.75 2.50 -8.23
C ASN A 243 13.18 1.50 -7.14
N PRO A 244 12.22 0.85 -6.44
CA PRO A 244 12.56 -0.13 -5.42
C PRO A 244 13.01 -1.47 -6.02
N ALA A 245 12.69 -1.73 -7.29
CA ALA A 245 13.08 -2.95 -8.01
C ALA A 245 14.41 -2.82 -8.76
N ARG A 246 15.12 -1.69 -8.57
CA ARG A 246 16.36 -1.40 -9.29
C ARG A 246 17.43 -2.44 -8.96
N VAL A 247 18.22 -2.82 -9.95
CA VAL A 247 19.46 -3.59 -9.74
C VAL A 247 20.61 -2.72 -10.25
N PRO A 248 21.29 -1.95 -9.38
CA PRO A 248 22.31 -1.00 -9.82
C PRO A 248 23.46 -1.69 -10.57
N PRO A 249 24.08 -1.02 -11.55
CA PRO A 249 25.29 -1.52 -12.18
C PRO A 249 26.35 -1.88 -11.13
N GLY A 250 26.96 -3.07 -11.28
CA GLY A 250 27.96 -3.56 -10.33
C GLY A 250 27.38 -4.16 -9.03
N HIS A 251 26.06 -4.30 -8.91
CA HIS A 251 25.45 -5.04 -7.79
C HIS A 251 25.99 -6.47 -7.74
N GLN A 252 26.58 -6.83 -6.59
CA GLN A 252 27.09 -8.18 -6.36
C GLN A 252 25.92 -9.13 -6.08
N ARG A 253 25.72 -10.11 -6.95
CA ARG A 253 24.70 -11.15 -6.76
C ARG A 253 24.98 -11.95 -5.50
N SER A 254 23.92 -12.25 -4.77
CA SER A 254 23.94 -13.12 -3.59
C SER A 254 23.08 -14.35 -3.82
N ALA A 255 23.30 -15.42 -3.05
CA ALA A 255 22.46 -16.61 -3.11
C ALA A 255 20.98 -16.28 -2.84
N ALA A 256 20.70 -15.32 -1.97
CA ALA A 256 19.34 -14.85 -1.68
C ALA A 256 18.70 -14.15 -2.89
N PHE A 257 19.46 -13.35 -3.64
CA PHE A 257 18.99 -12.73 -4.88
C PHE A 257 18.67 -13.79 -5.94
N ASP A 258 19.54 -14.77 -6.11
CA ASP A 258 19.37 -15.84 -7.10
C ASP A 258 18.17 -16.74 -6.77
N ASP A 259 18.00 -17.13 -5.50
CA ASP A 259 16.82 -17.87 -5.02
C ASP A 259 15.53 -17.09 -5.27
N ALA A 260 15.50 -15.80 -4.89
CA ALA A 260 14.33 -14.96 -5.11
C ALA A 260 13.97 -14.86 -6.60
N GLY A 261 14.97 -14.74 -7.48
CA GLY A 261 14.78 -14.73 -8.92
C GLY A 261 14.21 -16.05 -9.45
N ALA A 262 14.74 -17.19 -9.01
CA ALA A 262 14.26 -18.50 -9.41
C ALA A 262 12.80 -18.74 -8.95
N ARG A 263 12.50 -18.40 -7.68
CA ARG A 263 11.14 -18.49 -7.13
C ARG A 263 10.17 -17.58 -7.88
N LEU A 264 10.58 -16.35 -8.20
CA LEU A 264 9.74 -15.44 -8.97
C LEU A 264 9.47 -15.99 -10.37
N ALA A 265 10.47 -16.54 -11.06
CA ALA A 265 10.30 -17.11 -12.40
C ALA A 265 9.25 -18.23 -12.43
N VAL A 266 9.21 -19.07 -11.39
CA VAL A 266 8.21 -20.15 -11.26
C VAL A 266 6.82 -19.59 -10.95
N ASN A 267 6.72 -18.60 -10.06
CA ASN A 267 5.44 -18.18 -9.50
C ASN A 267 4.79 -16.99 -10.22
N VAL A 268 5.53 -16.18 -10.98
CA VAL A 268 5.00 -14.93 -11.56
C VAL A 268 3.83 -15.18 -12.51
N GLY A 269 3.90 -16.20 -13.36
CA GLY A 269 2.81 -16.54 -14.29
C GLY A 269 1.54 -16.99 -13.56
N PRO A 270 1.60 -18.08 -12.77
CA PRO A 270 0.45 -18.57 -11.99
C PRO A 270 -0.11 -17.54 -11.00
N GLY A 271 0.77 -16.83 -10.28
CA GLY A 271 0.37 -15.82 -9.30
C GLY A 271 -0.34 -14.63 -9.94
N LEU A 272 0.18 -14.13 -11.06
CA LEU A 272 -0.45 -13.04 -11.80
C LEU A 272 -1.82 -13.45 -12.37
N ALA A 273 -1.92 -14.67 -12.91
CA ALA A 273 -3.19 -15.21 -13.40
C ALA A 273 -4.22 -15.33 -12.27
N ARG A 274 -3.80 -15.85 -11.11
CA ARG A 274 -4.69 -16.01 -9.95
C ARG A 274 -5.14 -14.68 -9.36
N LEU A 275 -4.25 -13.67 -9.26
CA LEU A 275 -4.67 -12.32 -8.84
C LEU A 275 -5.64 -11.67 -9.83
N ALA A 276 -5.48 -11.93 -11.14
CA ALA A 276 -6.38 -11.40 -12.15
C ALA A 276 -7.78 -12.03 -12.05
N GLU A 277 -7.86 -13.32 -11.78
CA GLU A 277 -9.12 -14.04 -11.53
C GLU A 277 -9.79 -13.55 -10.24
N LEU A 278 -9.04 -13.50 -9.13
CA LEU A 278 -9.57 -13.15 -7.81
C LEU A 278 -9.93 -11.67 -7.67
N GLY A 279 -9.28 -10.79 -8.45
CA GLY A 279 -9.51 -9.34 -8.43
C GLY A 279 -10.52 -8.84 -9.47
N ALA A 280 -11.07 -9.72 -10.29
CA ALA A 280 -12.03 -9.41 -11.34
C ALA A 280 -13.37 -8.88 -10.79
#